data_AF-W4DU51-F1
#
_entry.id   AF-W4DU51-F1
#
_cell.length_a   1.000
_cell.length_b   1.000
_cell.length_c   1.000
_cell.angle_alpha   90.00
_cell.angle_beta   90.00
_cell.angle_gamma   90.00
#
_symmetry.space_group_name_H-M   'P 1'
#
loop_
_entity.id
_entity.type
_entity.pdbx_description
1 polymer ?
#
loop_
_entity_poly.entity_id
_entity_poly.type
_entity_poly.pdbx_seq_one_letter_code
_entity_poly.pdbx_strand_id
1 'polypeptide(L)' 'AMEQHCAPDSARPVIRTDNGPQFVSHLFGDMCESWEMTHERIPPRTPDLNAFIESFHSNIDRDLFRK' A
#
# COMPACT_ATOMS: atom_id res chain seq x y z
N ALA A 1 -9.82 -2.59 14.90
CA ALA A 1 -8.59 -3.19 14.34
C ALA A 1 -7.59 -2.10 13.95
N MET A 2 -7.86 -1.24 12.96
CA MET A 2 -6.93 -0.15 12.59
C MET A 2 -6.66 0.85 13.72
N GLU A 3 -7.69 1.21 14.48
CA GLU A 3 -7.61 2.11 15.64
C GLU A 3 -6.69 1.59 16.76
N GLN A 4 -6.44 0.28 16.82
CA GLN A 4 -5.56 -0.32 17.83
C GLN A 4 -4.08 -0.10 17.50
N HIS A 5 -3.78 0.28 16.25
CA HIS A 5 -2.41 0.43 15.74
C HIS A 5 -2.08 1.87 15.34
N CYS A 6 -3.05 2.79 15.38
CA CYS A 6 -2.81 4.23 15.20
C CYS A 6 -2.63 4.89 16.57
N ALA A 7 -1.62 5.76 16.69
CA ALA A 7 -1.48 6.56 17.90
C ALA A 7 -2.64 7.55 18.01
N PRO A 8 -3.16 7.83 19.23
CA PRO A 8 -4.17 8.85 19.42
C PRO A 8 -3.66 10.20 18.87
N ASP A 9 -4.52 10.91 18.14
CA ASP A 9 -4.26 12.20 17.47
C ASP A 9 -3.23 12.19 16.32
N SER A 10 -2.76 11.03 15.87
CA SER A 10 -1.91 10.92 14.69
C SER A 10 -2.71 10.99 13.38
N ALA A 11 -2.14 11.67 12.37
CA ALA A 11 -2.71 11.66 11.03
C ALA A 11 -2.76 10.23 10.48
N ARG A 12 -3.88 9.90 9.80
CA ARG A 12 -4.04 8.60 9.15
C ARG A 12 -2.95 8.41 8.07
N PRO A 13 -2.41 7.20 7.91
CA PRO A 13 -1.39 6.96 6.91
C PRO A 13 -1.95 7.09 5.50
N VAL A 14 -1.10 7.52 4.58
CA VAL A 14 -1.39 7.53 3.14
C VAL A 14 -0.90 6.22 2.54
N ILE A 15 -1.78 5.49 1.86
CA ILE A 15 -1.42 4.27 1.12
C ILE A 15 -1.13 4.65 -0.32
N ARG A 16 0.03 4.27 -0.83
CA ARG A 16 0.36 4.37 -2.26
C ARG A 16 0.45 2.98 -2.89
N THR A 17 -0.22 2.77 -4.02
CA THR A 17 -0.19 1.50 -4.75
C THR A 17 0.07 1.69 -6.24
N ASP A 18 0.38 0.58 -6.92
CA ASP A 18 0.26 0.51 -8.37
C ASP A 18 -1.21 0.50 -8.83
N ASN A 19 -1.42 0.37 -10.14
CA ASN A 19 -2.74 0.29 -10.76
C ASN A 19 -3.22 -1.16 -10.94
N GLY A 20 -2.77 -2.08 -10.09
CA GLY A 20 -3.26 -3.45 -10.08
C GLY A 20 -4.79 -3.52 -9.86
N PRO A 21 -5.49 -4.49 -10.46
CA PRO A 21 -6.96 -4.54 -10.43
C PRO A 21 -7.52 -4.64 -9.01
N GLN A 22 -6.78 -5.25 -8.08
CA GLN A 22 -7.14 -5.31 -6.66
C GLN A 22 -7.19 -3.93 -5.99
N PHE A 23 -6.29 -3.00 -6.36
CA PHE A 23 -6.20 -1.66 -5.79
C PHE A 23 -7.06 -0.64 -6.53
N VAL A 24 -7.49 -0.94 -7.75
CA VAL A 24 -8.46 -0.12 -8.50
C VAL A 24 -9.91 -0.53 -8.19
N SER A 25 -10.11 -1.61 -7.42
CA SER A 25 -11.44 -2.10 -7.08
C SER A 25 -12.22 -1.13 -6.18
N HIS A 26 -13.55 -1.07 -6.37
CA HIS A 26 -14.44 -0.31 -5.50
C HIS A 26 -14.33 -0.74 -4.04
N LEU A 27 -14.28 -2.06 -3.80
CA LEU A 27 -14.16 -2.61 -2.44
C LEU A 27 -12.94 -2.07 -1.69
N PHE A 28 -11.79 -1.95 -2.37
CA PHE A 28 -10.59 -1.41 -1.75
C PHE A 28 -10.71 0.10 -1.48
N GLY A 29 -11.27 0.86 -2.43
CA GLY A 29 -11.55 2.29 -2.26
C GLY A 29 -12.49 2.57 -1.10
N ASP A 30 -13.64 1.88 -1.06
CA ASP A 30 -14.64 1.99 0.00
C ASP A 30 -14.06 1.67 1.38
N MET A 31 -13.16 0.67 1.46
CA MET A 31 -12.45 0.32 2.69
C MET A 31 -11.52 1.47 3.14
N CYS A 32 -10.71 2.03 2.24
CA CYS A 32 -9.83 3.15 2.56
C CYS A 32 -10.61 4.38 3.04
N GLU A 33 -11.73 4.70 2.38
CA GLU A 33 -12.62 5.80 2.77
C GLU A 33 -13.23 5.54 4.16
N SER A 34 -13.69 4.32 4.43
CA SER A 34 -14.26 3.95 5.75
C SER A 34 -13.26 4.07 6.90
N TRP A 35 -11.96 4.04 6.61
CA TRP A 35 -10.88 4.19 7.58
C TRP A 35 -10.26 5.58 7.59
N GLU A 36 -10.83 6.53 6.84
CA GLU A 36 -10.33 7.91 6.71
C GLU A 36 -8.90 7.96 6.16
N MET A 37 -8.54 6.99 5.32
CA MET A 37 -7.19 6.85 4.76
C MET A 37 -7.15 7.37 3.32
N THR A 38 -6.11 8.13 3.00
CA THR A 38 -5.90 8.55 1.61
C THR A 38 -5.24 7.42 0.84
N HIS A 39 -5.87 7.01 -0.26
CA HIS A 39 -5.30 6.07 -1.22
C HIS A 39 -4.83 6.80 -2.48
N GLU A 40 -3.53 6.74 -2.73
CA GLU A 40 -2.88 7.29 -3.92
C GLU A 40 -2.47 6.17 -4.88
N ARG A 41 -2.68 6.39 -6.17
CA ARG A 41 -2.19 5.51 -7.23
C ARG A 41 -1.01 6.15 -7.94
N ILE A 42 0.01 5.38 -8.25
CA ILE A 42 1.13 5.88 -9.06
C ILE A 42 0.65 6.24 -10.48
N PRO A 43 1.22 7.28 -11.10
CA PRO A 43 0.99 7.55 -12.51
C PRO A 43 1.32 6.35 -13.41
N PRO A 44 0.68 6.22 -14.58
CA PRO A 44 1.08 5.22 -15.56
C PRO A 44 2.55 5.40 -15.96
N ARG A 45 3.27 4.29 -16.13
CA ARG A 45 4.68 4.27 -16.57
C ARG A 45 5.69 4.93 -15.61
N THR A 46 5.40 4.98 -14.32
CA THR A 46 6.37 5.42 -13.29
C THR A 46 6.72 4.27 -12.33
N PRO A 47 7.46 3.23 -12.80
CA PRO A 47 7.81 2.07 -11.99
C PRO A 47 8.69 2.44 -10.78
N ASP A 48 9.51 3.48 -10.91
CA ASP A 48 10.43 3.91 -9.84
C ASP A 48 9.71 4.30 -8.54
N LEU A 49 8.44 4.74 -8.62
CA LEU A 49 7.64 5.06 -7.45
C LEU A 49 7.23 3.82 -6.62
N ASN A 50 7.39 2.63 -7.19
CA ASN A 50 7.15 1.34 -6.53
C ASN A 50 8.45 0.61 -6.16
N ALA A 51 9.62 1.13 -6.55
CA ALA A 51 10.90 0.43 -6.42
C ALA A 51 11.24 0.06 -4.97
N PHE A 52 10.81 0.86 -3.99
CA PHE A 52 11.05 0.57 -2.57
C PHE A 52 10.37 -0.74 -2.13
N ILE A 53 9.08 -0.90 -2.40
CA ILE A 53 8.34 -2.09 -1.98
C ILE A 53 8.76 -3.32 -2.80
N GLU A 54 9.11 -3.13 -4.08
CA GLU A 54 9.67 -4.18 -4.93
C GLU A 54 11.02 -4.68 -4.39
N SER A 55 11.91 -3.77 -3.97
CA SER A 55 13.19 -4.13 -3.34
C SER A 55 12.98 -4.87 -2.01
N PHE A 56 12.04 -4.40 -1.19
CA PHE A 56 11.67 -5.07 0.06
C PHE A 56 11.18 -6.50 -0.20
N HIS A 57 10.26 -6.70 -1.14
CA HIS A 57 9.79 -8.04 -1.52
C HIS A 57 10.90 -8.90 -2.12
N SER A 58 11.82 -8.32 -2.89
CA SER A 58 12.97 -9.06 -3.42
C SER A 58 13.90 -9.57 -2.31
N ASN A 59 14.08 -8.80 -1.22
CA ASN A 59 14.86 -9.27 -0.07
C ASN A 59 14.14 -10.43 0.62
N ILE A 60 12.82 -10.33 0.83
CA ILE A 60 12.01 -11.42 1.39
C ILE A 60 12.10 -12.68 0.52
N ASP A 61 11.95 -12.54 -0.80
CA ASP A 61 12.02 -13.67 -1.73
C ASP A 61 13.39 -14.34 -1.67
N ARG A 62 14.47 -13.55 -1.69
CA ARG A 62 15.84 -14.07 -1.56
C ARG A 62 16.09 -14.77 -0.24
N ASP A 63 15.66 -14.18 0.87
CA ASP A 63 16.09 -14.61 2.20
C ASP A 63 15.18 -15.69 2.80
N LEU A 64 13.90 -15.75 2.40
CA LEU A 64 12.93 -16.68 2.98
C LEU A 64 12.42 -17.75 1.99
N PHE A 65 12.30 -17.42 0.71
CA PHE A 65 11.59 -18.28 -0.26
C PHE A 65 12.52 -18.97 -1.26
N ARG A 66 13.64 -18.35 -1.61
CA ARG A 66 14.69 -18.97 -2.43
C ARG A 66 15.66 -19.73 -1.53
N LYS A 67 15.79 -21.03 -1.79
CA LYS A 67 16.81 -21.89 -1.20
C LYS A 67 18.16 -21.69 -1.88
#